data_AF-A0A962I3V0-F1
#
_entry.id   AF-A0A962I3V0-F1
#
_cell.length_a   1.000
_cell.length_b   1.000
_cell.length_c   1.000
_cell.angle_alpha   90.00
_cell.angle_beta   90.00
_cell.angle_gamma   90.00
#
_symmetry.space_group_name_H-M   'P 1'
#
loop_
_entity.id
_entity.type
_entity.pdbx_description
1 polymer ?
#
loop_
_entity_poly.entity_id
_entity_poly.type
_entity_poly.pdbx_seq_one_letter_code
_entity_poly.pdbx_strand_id
1 'polypeptide(L)'
;MSPASNRRRAPRRNPISQCLALLLSSYLLPVAHAADFPPTSNLLDLVGNGALRLDGVAGGDATGRSVSGAGDINGDGLDDIAIAAPGADPNGTLSGSSYVVFGRPGGLDATLDLGRLNGSNGFRIDGATAGQLSGTPLDSAGDVNGDGIDDLLVGAKPSSAGRGAYVIYGRTSSFPAVLALADLDGSDGFQIQGRINGVSAAGDVNGDGFDDLIVASDDPASNVTGSYSTAFVVFGAASAASAVLNLVDLDGSNGFRINGEPVHFHDYLPLAVDAAGDLDGDDFDDLVIGDPGMDPNGRNSGS
;
A
#
# COMPACT_ATOMS: atom_id res chain seq x y z
N MET A 1 23.75 41.35 62.22
CA MET A 1 22.76 42.40 62.50
C MET A 1 22.41 43.09 61.19
N SER A 2 21.22 42.84 60.64
CA SER A 2 20.57 43.68 59.61
C SER A 2 19.36 44.35 60.26
N PRO A 3 19.07 45.62 59.92
CA PRO A 3 17.80 45.97 59.24
C PRO A 3 17.96 47.21 58.32
N ALA A 4 17.03 47.70 57.50
CA ALA A 4 15.72 47.31 56.96
C ALA A 4 15.35 48.38 55.88
N SER A 5 14.40 48.11 54.99
CA SER A 5 13.62 49.17 54.32
C SER A 5 12.24 48.71 53.85
N ASN A 6 11.23 49.33 54.48
CA ASN A 6 9.86 49.69 54.07
C ASN A 6 8.78 48.64 53.73
N ARG A 7 7.83 48.52 54.67
CA ARG A 7 6.43 48.11 54.46
C ARG A 7 5.51 49.34 54.55
N ARG A 8 4.54 49.50 53.64
CA ARG A 8 3.32 50.29 53.85
C ARG A 8 2.08 49.38 53.67
N ARG A 9 1.17 49.47 54.64
CA ARG A 9 -0.22 48.91 54.78
C ARG A 9 -1.20 49.71 53.89
N ALA A 10 -2.45 49.36 53.55
CA ALA A 10 -3.42 48.23 53.59
C ALA A 10 -4.73 48.76 52.86
N PRO A 11 -5.98 48.25 53.02
CA PRO A 11 -6.59 46.97 52.60
C PRO A 11 -7.91 47.06 51.75
N ARG A 12 -8.32 45.91 51.19
CA ARG A 12 -9.66 45.34 50.86
C ARG A 12 -10.71 46.09 50.00
N ARG A 13 -11.08 45.48 48.85
CA ARG A 13 -12.47 45.19 48.41
C ARG A 13 -12.52 43.85 47.65
N ASN A 14 -13.55 43.06 47.89
CA ASN A 14 -13.89 41.76 47.29
C ASN A 14 -15.16 41.96 46.42
N PRO A 15 -15.70 40.95 45.70
CA PRO A 15 -15.21 40.17 44.56
C PRO A 15 -16.13 40.37 43.32
N ILE A 16 -15.81 39.79 42.15
CA ILE A 16 -16.72 39.22 41.11
C ILE A 16 -15.88 38.95 39.85
N SER A 17 -16.03 37.72 39.34
CA SER A 17 -15.74 37.17 38.01
C SER A 17 -14.98 38.03 37.00
N GLN A 18 -13.92 37.46 36.44
CA GLN A 18 -13.72 37.46 34.99
C GLN A 18 -12.80 36.31 34.60
N CYS A 19 -13.41 35.19 34.21
CA CYS A 19 -12.81 34.25 33.28
C CYS A 19 -12.46 35.03 32.02
N LEU A 20 -11.17 35.21 31.77
CA LEU A 20 -10.68 35.78 30.53
C LEU A 20 -10.81 34.70 29.44
N ALA A 21 -11.98 34.66 28.80
CA ALA A 21 -12.17 33.95 27.55
C ALA A 21 -11.41 34.74 26.46
N LEU A 22 -10.26 34.23 26.02
CA LEU A 22 -9.72 34.63 24.73
C LEU A 22 -10.67 34.09 23.65
N LEU A 23 -11.41 35.01 23.03
CA LEU A 23 -12.05 34.80 21.74
C LEU A 23 -10.94 34.60 20.69
N LEU A 24 -10.50 33.36 20.49
CA LEU A 24 -9.91 33.00 19.21
C LEU A 24 -11.04 32.97 18.18
N SER A 25 -10.98 33.96 17.31
CA SER A 25 -11.58 34.03 15.98
C SER A 25 -12.01 32.66 15.46
N SER A 26 -13.32 32.49 15.37
CA SER A 26 -14.03 31.45 14.63
C SER A 26 -13.50 31.33 13.20
N TYR A 27 -12.56 30.42 12.99
CA TYR A 27 -12.54 29.58 11.80
C TYR A 27 -12.96 28.19 12.29
N LEU A 28 -14.26 27.94 12.27
CA LEU A 28 -14.72 26.55 12.18
C LEU A 28 -14.21 26.05 10.83
N LEU A 29 -13.13 25.27 10.84
CA LEU A 29 -12.95 24.28 9.79
C LEU A 29 -14.22 23.41 9.81
N PRO A 30 -14.80 23.07 8.65
CA PRO A 30 -15.87 22.10 8.64
C PRO A 30 -15.28 20.80 9.20
N VAL A 31 -15.71 20.43 10.41
CA VAL A 31 -15.52 19.07 10.90
C VAL A 31 -16.22 18.19 9.89
N ALA A 32 -15.44 17.42 9.12
CA ALA A 32 -15.99 16.46 8.20
C ALA A 32 -16.97 15.56 8.95
N HIS A 33 -18.14 15.42 8.33
CA HIS A 33 -19.31 14.68 8.77
C HIS A 33 -18.93 13.33 9.39
N ALA A 34 -19.13 13.17 10.71
CA ALA A 34 -19.64 11.90 11.19
C ALA A 34 -21.08 11.81 10.70
N ALA A 35 -21.28 11.35 9.46
CA ALA A 35 -22.60 11.02 8.98
C ALA A 35 -23.19 9.96 9.92
N ASP A 36 -24.46 10.10 10.31
CA ASP A 36 -25.21 8.98 10.89
C ASP A 36 -25.12 7.82 9.90
N PHE A 37 -24.35 6.78 10.21
CA PHE A 37 -24.27 5.56 9.39
C PHE A 37 -25.45 4.67 9.80
N PRO A 38 -26.57 4.64 9.05
CA PRO A 38 -27.66 3.74 9.36
C PRO A 38 -27.16 2.29 9.22
N PRO A 39 -27.77 1.31 9.92
CA PRO A 39 -27.38 -0.09 9.84
C PRO A 39 -27.47 -0.66 8.42
N THR A 40 -28.20 0.00 7.52
CA THR A 40 -28.29 -0.30 6.08
C THR A 40 -28.43 0.99 5.28
N SER A 41 -27.65 1.14 4.20
CA SER A 41 -27.81 2.17 3.17
C SER A 41 -27.75 1.51 1.79
N ASN A 42 -28.45 2.05 0.79
CA ASN A 42 -28.16 1.66 -0.58
C ASN A 42 -26.86 2.33 -1.04
N LEU A 43 -26.07 1.64 -1.84
CA LEU A 43 -24.78 2.15 -2.33
C LEU A 43 -24.91 3.52 -3.00
N LEU A 44 -25.97 3.74 -3.79
CA LEU A 44 -26.20 5.01 -4.48
C LEU A 44 -26.60 6.16 -3.55
N ASP A 45 -27.16 5.87 -2.38
CA ASP A 45 -27.60 6.89 -1.42
C ASP A 45 -26.41 7.48 -0.64
N LEU A 46 -25.26 6.78 -0.64
CA LEU A 46 -24.02 7.23 0.00
C LEU A 46 -23.20 8.16 -0.91
N VAL A 47 -23.45 8.15 -2.23
CA VAL A 47 -22.71 8.96 -3.20
C VAL A 47 -22.95 10.46 -2.93
N GLY A 48 -21.88 11.18 -2.58
CA GLY A 48 -21.96 12.59 -2.19
C GLY A 48 -22.31 12.85 -0.72
N ASN A 49 -22.54 11.79 0.07
CA ASN A 49 -22.70 11.81 1.52
C ASN A 49 -21.59 11.00 2.21
N GLY A 50 -20.35 11.21 1.78
CA GLY A 50 -19.17 10.51 2.33
C GLY A 50 -18.73 9.27 1.55
N ALA A 51 -19.47 8.83 0.53
CA ALA A 51 -18.98 7.85 -0.44
C ALA A 51 -18.70 8.47 -1.81
N LEU A 52 -17.74 7.85 -2.49
CA LEU A 52 -17.27 8.18 -3.82
C LEU A 52 -17.77 7.13 -4.81
N ARG A 53 -18.23 7.57 -5.98
CA ARG A 53 -18.46 6.73 -7.15
C ARG A 53 -17.32 6.90 -8.14
N LEU A 54 -16.68 5.80 -8.52
CA LEU A 54 -15.65 5.75 -9.56
C LEU A 54 -16.21 5.05 -10.79
N ASP A 55 -16.30 5.77 -11.91
CA ASP A 55 -16.75 5.25 -13.19
C ASP A 55 -15.54 4.73 -13.99
N GLY A 56 -15.55 3.43 -14.31
CA GLY A 56 -14.52 2.79 -15.12
C GLY A 56 -14.57 3.17 -16.59
N VAL A 57 -13.46 2.91 -17.30
CA VAL A 57 -13.24 3.37 -18.69
C VAL A 57 -14.04 2.55 -19.71
N ALA A 58 -14.04 1.22 -19.59
CA ALA A 58 -14.78 0.35 -20.51
C ALA A 58 -15.50 -0.78 -19.78
N GLY A 59 -16.64 -1.20 -20.36
CA GLY A 59 -17.39 -2.34 -19.86
C GLY A 59 -16.63 -3.65 -20.12
N GLY A 60 -16.42 -4.45 -19.07
CA GLY A 60 -15.68 -5.71 -19.15
C GLY A 60 -14.29 -5.67 -18.49
N ASP A 61 -13.75 -4.48 -18.23
CA ASP A 61 -12.41 -4.30 -17.65
C ASP A 61 -12.31 -4.76 -16.18
N ALA A 62 -13.44 -5.09 -15.57
CA ALA A 62 -13.56 -5.42 -14.15
C ALA A 62 -12.96 -4.34 -13.24
N THR A 63 -13.12 -3.05 -13.60
CA THR A 63 -12.72 -1.92 -12.76
C THR A 63 -13.34 -2.04 -11.37
N GLY A 64 -12.52 -1.78 -10.34
CA GLY A 64 -12.93 -1.93 -8.94
C GLY A 64 -12.91 -3.39 -8.46
N ARG A 65 -12.25 -4.30 -9.20
CA ARG A 65 -12.06 -5.69 -8.74
C ARG A 65 -11.32 -5.77 -7.41
N SER A 66 -10.40 -4.83 -7.20
CA SER A 66 -9.69 -4.53 -5.96
C SER A 66 -9.57 -3.01 -5.82
N VAL A 67 -9.67 -2.50 -4.60
CA VAL A 67 -9.49 -1.09 -4.25
C VAL A 67 -8.73 -1.04 -2.94
N SER A 68 -7.73 -0.18 -2.84
CA SER A 68 -6.93 0.06 -1.64
C SER A 68 -6.65 1.54 -1.46
N GLY A 69 -6.24 1.93 -0.25
CA GLY A 69 -5.53 3.19 -0.06
C GLY A 69 -4.14 3.04 -0.67
N ALA A 70 -3.69 4.04 -1.42
CA ALA A 70 -2.37 4.03 -2.02
C ALA A 70 -1.29 4.65 -1.10
N GLY A 71 -1.70 5.29 0.00
CA GLY A 71 -0.85 6.25 0.70
C GLY A 71 -0.78 7.58 -0.05
N ASP A 72 0.04 8.52 0.41
CA ASP A 72 0.32 9.78 -0.28
C ASP A 72 1.43 9.56 -1.31
N ILE A 73 1.06 9.17 -2.54
CA ILE A 73 2.05 8.81 -3.58
C ILE A 73 2.56 10.03 -4.36
N ASN A 74 1.89 11.18 -4.19
CA ASN A 74 2.23 12.42 -4.88
C ASN A 74 2.90 13.47 -3.95
N GLY A 75 3.02 13.16 -2.65
CA GLY A 75 3.71 13.97 -1.65
C GLY A 75 2.97 15.27 -1.29
N ASP A 76 1.64 15.31 -1.40
CA ASP A 76 0.82 16.48 -1.05
C ASP A 76 0.26 16.46 0.39
N GLY A 77 0.54 15.39 1.12
CA GLY A 77 0.13 15.13 2.49
C GLY A 77 -1.26 14.52 2.62
N LEU A 78 -1.86 14.01 1.54
CA LEU A 78 -3.18 13.39 1.54
C LEU A 78 -3.14 12.01 0.88
N ASP A 79 -3.75 11.02 1.54
CA ASP A 79 -3.83 9.67 0.99
C ASP A 79 -4.58 9.63 -0.35
N ASP A 80 -4.02 8.87 -1.27
CA ASP A 80 -4.54 8.57 -2.60
C ASP A 80 -5.27 7.22 -2.64
N ILE A 81 -5.97 6.93 -3.74
CA ILE A 81 -6.76 5.70 -3.91
C ILE A 81 -6.24 4.92 -5.10
N ALA A 82 -5.97 3.62 -4.92
CA ALA A 82 -5.61 2.72 -6.00
C ALA A 82 -6.78 1.79 -6.38
N ILE A 83 -7.02 1.63 -7.69
CA ILE A 83 -8.15 0.88 -8.24
C ILE A 83 -7.66 -0.06 -9.35
N ALA A 84 -7.95 -1.36 -9.22
CA ALA A 84 -7.60 -2.35 -10.21
C ALA A 84 -8.68 -2.51 -11.31
N ALA A 85 -8.23 -2.70 -12.55
CA ALA A 85 -9.04 -3.07 -13.71
C ALA A 85 -8.32 -4.18 -14.50
N PRO A 86 -8.23 -5.40 -13.94
CA PRO A 86 -7.40 -6.48 -14.50
C PRO A 86 -7.88 -6.99 -15.86
N GLY A 87 -9.13 -6.70 -16.25
CA GLY A 87 -9.67 -7.05 -17.55
C GLY A 87 -9.36 -6.05 -18.67
N ALA A 88 -8.71 -4.92 -18.37
CA ALA A 88 -8.31 -3.95 -19.38
C ALA A 88 -7.19 -4.50 -20.28
N ASP A 89 -7.13 -4.01 -21.52
CA ASP A 89 -6.25 -4.55 -22.57
C ASP A 89 -5.27 -3.52 -23.19
N PRO A 90 -4.64 -2.60 -22.44
CA PRO A 90 -3.77 -1.57 -23.05
C PRO A 90 -2.60 -2.15 -23.85
N ASN A 91 -2.07 -3.30 -23.44
CA ASN A 91 -0.90 -3.95 -24.04
C ASN A 91 -1.18 -5.41 -24.44
N GLY A 92 -2.42 -5.66 -24.88
CA GLY A 92 -2.90 -6.96 -25.32
C GLY A 92 -3.93 -7.55 -24.35
N THR A 93 -4.58 -8.64 -24.79
CA THR A 93 -5.68 -9.27 -24.05
C THR A 93 -5.27 -9.61 -22.61
N LEU A 94 -6.06 -9.14 -21.66
CA LEU A 94 -5.93 -9.27 -20.22
C LEU A 94 -4.55 -8.82 -19.70
N SER A 95 -3.96 -7.76 -20.28
CA SER A 95 -2.74 -7.17 -19.72
C SER A 95 -3.01 -6.48 -18.38
N GLY A 96 -4.23 -5.98 -18.19
CA GLY A 96 -4.69 -5.26 -17.01
C GLY A 96 -4.24 -3.80 -17.00
N SER A 97 -5.02 -2.98 -16.30
CA SER A 97 -4.63 -1.63 -15.89
C SER A 97 -4.96 -1.45 -14.41
N SER A 98 -4.28 -0.51 -13.75
CA SER A 98 -4.69 0.07 -12.48
C SER A 98 -4.85 1.58 -12.65
N TYR A 99 -5.52 2.22 -11.71
CA TYR A 99 -5.69 3.66 -11.67
C TYR A 99 -5.34 4.15 -10.28
N VAL A 100 -4.64 5.28 -10.20
CA VAL A 100 -4.48 6.03 -8.95
C VAL A 100 -5.26 7.32 -9.06
N VAL A 101 -6.09 7.61 -8.07
CA VAL A 101 -6.84 8.86 -7.94
C VAL A 101 -6.23 9.65 -6.79
N PHE A 102 -5.80 10.88 -7.08
CA PHE A 102 -5.18 11.70 -6.05
C PHE A 102 -6.19 12.27 -5.06
N GLY A 103 -5.87 12.14 -3.76
CA GLY A 103 -6.45 12.93 -2.71
C GLY A 103 -6.33 14.42 -3.02
N ARG A 104 -7.21 15.23 -2.42
CA ARG A 104 -7.12 16.68 -2.58
C ARG A 104 -7.77 17.43 -1.42
N PRO A 105 -7.30 18.64 -1.10
CA PRO A 105 -7.91 19.47 -0.08
C PRO A 105 -9.39 19.73 -0.39
N GLY A 106 -10.26 19.50 0.60
CA GLY A 106 -11.70 19.63 0.45
C GLY A 106 -12.41 18.41 -0.14
N GLY A 107 -11.68 17.34 -0.45
CA GLY A 107 -12.22 16.05 -0.87
C GLY A 107 -12.44 15.91 -2.38
N LEU A 108 -12.78 14.70 -2.79
CA LEU A 108 -13.07 14.33 -4.18
C LEU A 108 -14.49 14.68 -4.59
N ASP A 109 -14.71 14.86 -5.89
CA ASP A 109 -16.07 14.97 -6.43
C ASP A 109 -16.81 13.66 -6.18
N ALA A 110 -18.11 13.73 -5.87
CA ALA A 110 -18.90 12.53 -5.56
C ALA A 110 -18.90 11.47 -6.68
N THR A 111 -18.64 11.89 -7.92
CA THR A 111 -18.48 11.00 -9.07
C THR A 111 -17.25 11.40 -9.86
N LEU A 112 -16.38 10.43 -10.14
CA LEU A 112 -15.16 10.61 -10.91
C LEU A 112 -15.10 9.59 -12.04
N ASP A 113 -14.74 10.06 -13.23
CA ASP A 113 -14.48 9.22 -14.41
C ASP A 113 -12.98 8.93 -14.51
N LEU A 114 -12.60 7.66 -14.37
CA LEU A 114 -11.20 7.23 -14.40
C LEU A 114 -10.55 7.46 -15.78
N GLY A 115 -11.35 7.60 -16.85
CA GLY A 115 -10.85 7.94 -18.19
C GLY A 115 -10.39 9.39 -18.33
N ARG A 116 -10.60 10.22 -17.30
CA ARG A 116 -10.22 11.64 -17.27
C ARG A 116 -8.99 11.93 -16.41
N LEU A 117 -8.34 10.88 -15.91
CA LEU A 117 -7.07 11.01 -15.20
C LEU A 117 -5.99 11.49 -16.16
N ASN A 118 -5.16 12.44 -15.72
CA ASN A 118 -4.27 13.18 -16.61
C ASN A 118 -2.88 13.47 -16.02
N GLY A 119 -2.55 12.89 -14.87
CA GLY A 119 -1.30 13.10 -14.14
C GLY A 119 -1.38 14.20 -13.07
N SER A 120 -2.38 15.08 -13.11
CA SER A 120 -2.60 16.11 -12.08
C SER A 120 -3.71 15.78 -11.08
N ASN A 121 -4.56 14.81 -11.41
CA ASN A 121 -5.69 14.36 -10.59
C ASN A 121 -5.66 12.84 -10.35
N GLY A 122 -4.50 12.23 -10.60
CA GLY A 122 -4.31 10.79 -10.71
C GLY A 122 -3.85 10.37 -12.10
N PHE A 123 -3.56 9.08 -12.26
CA PHE A 123 -3.04 8.49 -13.50
C PHE A 123 -3.45 7.03 -13.66
N ARG A 124 -3.25 6.49 -14.86
CA ARG A 124 -3.41 5.07 -15.17
C ARG A 124 -2.07 4.36 -15.20
N ILE A 125 -2.04 3.14 -14.69
CA ILE A 125 -0.91 2.21 -14.76
C ILE A 125 -1.27 1.10 -15.74
N ASP A 126 -0.48 0.89 -16.78
CA ASP A 126 -0.73 -0.14 -17.78
C ASP A 126 0.17 -1.36 -17.55
N GLY A 127 -0.46 -2.54 -17.53
CA GLY A 127 0.23 -3.82 -17.42
C GLY A 127 1.25 -4.02 -18.54
N ALA A 128 2.37 -4.66 -18.25
CA ALA A 128 3.50 -4.72 -19.18
C ALA A 128 3.24 -5.64 -20.39
N THR A 129 2.52 -6.75 -20.21
CA THR A 129 2.31 -7.74 -21.27
C THR A 129 0.94 -8.43 -21.20
N ALA A 130 0.50 -9.01 -22.32
CA ALA A 130 -0.77 -9.74 -22.41
C ALA A 130 -0.87 -10.89 -21.39
N GLY A 131 -2.05 -11.03 -20.77
CA GLY A 131 -2.36 -12.08 -19.81
C GLY A 131 -1.76 -11.88 -18.41
N GLN A 132 -1.08 -10.77 -18.14
CA GLN A 132 -0.54 -10.46 -16.81
C GLN A 132 -1.60 -10.10 -15.78
N LEU A 133 -2.81 -9.66 -16.18
CA LEU A 133 -3.87 -9.29 -15.25
C LEU A 133 -3.37 -8.34 -14.14
N SER A 134 -2.61 -7.30 -14.52
CA SER A 134 -2.00 -6.36 -13.57
C SER A 134 -3.05 -5.75 -12.61
N GLY A 135 -2.63 -5.50 -11.37
CA GLY A 135 -3.47 -4.95 -10.30
C GLY A 135 -4.11 -6.01 -9.39
N THR A 136 -3.56 -7.23 -9.32
CA THR A 136 -4.05 -8.27 -8.40
C THR A 136 -2.89 -9.00 -7.70
N PRO A 137 -2.52 -8.65 -6.45
CA PRO A 137 -3.05 -7.56 -5.60
C PRO A 137 -2.59 -6.14 -6.03
N LEU A 138 -3.13 -5.11 -5.39
CA LEU A 138 -2.79 -3.69 -5.59
C LEU A 138 -2.91 -3.02 -4.21
N ASP A 139 -1.82 -2.46 -3.69
CA ASP A 139 -1.78 -1.86 -2.35
C ASP A 139 -0.68 -0.79 -2.20
N SER A 140 -0.70 -0.02 -1.11
CA SER A 140 0.46 0.78 -0.71
C SER A 140 1.63 -0.13 -0.34
N ALA A 141 2.84 0.31 -0.67
CA ALA A 141 4.10 -0.34 -0.31
C ALA A 141 4.77 0.29 0.91
N GLY A 142 4.26 1.43 1.41
CA GLY A 142 5.02 2.32 2.28
C GLY A 142 6.15 3.03 1.53
N ASP A 143 7.07 3.67 2.24
CA ASP A 143 8.23 4.37 1.69
C ASP A 143 9.43 3.42 1.53
N VAL A 144 9.45 2.66 0.43
CA VAL A 144 10.45 1.61 0.18
C VAL A 144 11.80 2.21 -0.21
N ASN A 145 11.82 3.44 -0.70
CA ASN A 145 13.05 4.13 -1.13
C ASN A 145 13.52 5.23 -0.17
N GLY A 146 12.79 5.48 0.92
CA GLY A 146 13.15 6.42 1.99
C GLY A 146 13.17 7.88 1.55
N ASP A 147 12.35 8.26 0.57
CA ASP A 147 12.24 9.65 0.11
C ASP A 147 11.16 10.46 0.84
N GLY A 148 10.43 9.80 1.74
CA GLY A 148 9.36 10.35 2.57
C GLY A 148 8.00 10.36 1.89
N ILE A 149 7.82 9.61 0.79
CA ILE A 149 6.60 9.54 -0.01
C ILE A 149 6.20 8.07 -0.13
N ASP A 150 4.91 7.77 0.00
CA ASP A 150 4.44 6.39 -0.09
C ASP A 150 4.60 5.86 -1.53
N ASP A 151 5.05 4.61 -1.64
CA ASP A 151 5.19 3.88 -2.88
C ASP A 151 3.98 2.95 -3.11
N LEU A 152 3.81 2.47 -4.34
CA LEU A 152 2.70 1.60 -4.72
C LEU A 152 3.17 0.21 -5.13
N LEU A 153 2.55 -0.82 -4.53
CA LEU A 153 2.76 -2.22 -4.85
C LEU A 153 1.69 -2.72 -5.83
N VAL A 154 2.13 -3.19 -6.99
CA VAL A 154 1.26 -3.71 -8.06
C VAL A 154 1.61 -5.17 -8.35
N GLY A 155 0.76 -6.09 -7.91
CA GLY A 155 0.84 -7.50 -8.27
C GLY A 155 0.34 -7.76 -9.69
N ALA A 156 1.04 -8.63 -10.40
CA ALA A 156 0.60 -9.17 -11.68
C ALA A 156 0.61 -10.71 -11.64
N LYS A 157 -0.39 -11.33 -12.27
CA LYS A 157 -0.43 -12.77 -12.39
C LYS A 157 0.68 -13.28 -13.32
N PRO A 158 1.12 -14.54 -13.10
CA PRO A 158 2.07 -15.18 -13.97
C PRO A 158 1.56 -15.22 -15.43
N SER A 159 2.32 -14.64 -16.34
CA SER A 159 2.10 -14.77 -17.79
C SER A 159 3.30 -15.51 -18.42
N SER A 160 3.17 -15.91 -19.69
CA SER A 160 4.30 -16.47 -20.43
C SER A 160 5.41 -15.46 -20.73
N ALA A 161 5.16 -14.15 -20.55
CA ALA A 161 6.05 -13.05 -20.91
C ALA A 161 6.71 -12.36 -19.71
N GLY A 162 6.36 -12.75 -18.48
CA GLY A 162 6.94 -12.20 -17.26
C GLY A 162 6.06 -12.50 -16.06
N ARG A 163 6.71 -12.86 -14.96
CA ARG A 163 6.09 -13.10 -13.65
C ARG A 163 6.61 -12.01 -12.72
N GLY A 164 5.74 -11.32 -12.01
CA GLY A 164 6.23 -10.37 -11.04
C GLY A 164 5.18 -9.54 -10.34
N ALA A 165 5.66 -8.82 -9.35
CA ALA A 165 5.04 -7.63 -8.81
C ALA A 165 5.92 -6.44 -9.20
N TYR A 166 5.40 -5.25 -9.01
CA TYR A 166 6.10 -4.02 -9.32
C TYR A 166 5.93 -3.09 -8.14
N VAL A 167 6.99 -2.36 -7.83
CA VAL A 167 6.93 -1.19 -6.96
C VAL A 167 7.01 0.02 -7.87
N ILE A 168 6.11 0.97 -7.71
CA ILE A 168 6.14 2.26 -8.39
C ILE A 168 6.47 3.29 -7.32
N TYR A 169 7.52 4.06 -7.55
CA TYR A 169 7.92 5.07 -6.59
C TYR A 169 6.99 6.28 -6.60
N GLY A 170 6.57 6.67 -5.39
CA GLY A 170 5.96 7.96 -5.10
C GLY A 170 6.88 9.10 -5.52
N ARG A 171 6.30 10.26 -5.83
CA ARG A 171 7.10 11.45 -6.16
C ARG A 171 6.30 12.75 -6.05
N THR A 172 6.98 13.83 -5.68
CA THR A 172 6.44 15.20 -5.75
C THR A 172 6.42 15.80 -7.16
N SER A 173 7.17 15.21 -8.09
CA SER A 173 7.11 15.61 -9.50
C SER A 173 5.83 15.10 -10.17
N SER A 174 5.41 15.73 -11.26
CA SER A 174 4.16 15.32 -11.91
C SER A 174 4.24 13.89 -12.47
N PHE A 175 3.25 13.06 -12.16
CA PHE A 175 3.05 11.79 -12.85
C PHE A 175 2.56 12.01 -14.29
N PRO A 176 2.90 11.11 -15.23
CA PRO A 176 2.26 11.09 -16.54
C PRO A 176 0.79 10.66 -16.40
N ALA A 177 -0.04 10.96 -17.41
CA ALA A 177 -1.41 10.44 -17.45
C ALA A 177 -1.46 8.90 -17.52
N VAL A 178 -0.43 8.30 -18.12
CA VAL A 178 -0.25 6.85 -18.25
C VAL A 178 1.19 6.51 -17.89
N LEU A 179 1.36 5.59 -16.94
CA LEU A 179 2.61 4.95 -16.57
C LEU A 179 2.57 3.50 -17.06
N ALA A 180 3.56 3.06 -17.84
CA ALA A 180 3.63 1.68 -18.31
C ALA A 180 4.61 0.88 -17.45
N LEU A 181 4.16 -0.26 -16.90
CA LEU A 181 5.03 -1.10 -16.05
C LEU A 181 6.25 -1.66 -16.80
N ALA A 182 6.16 -1.75 -18.13
CA ALA A 182 7.28 -2.20 -18.97
C ALA A 182 8.43 -1.17 -19.05
N ASP A 183 8.16 0.08 -18.69
CA ASP A 183 9.10 1.20 -18.84
C ASP A 183 9.81 1.55 -17.53
N LEU A 184 9.49 0.87 -16.41
CA LEU A 184 10.16 1.07 -15.12
C LEU A 184 11.66 0.81 -15.26
N ASP A 185 12.47 1.76 -14.80
CA ASP A 185 13.92 1.78 -15.04
C ASP A 185 14.78 1.78 -13.77
N GLY A 186 14.14 1.65 -12.61
CA GLY A 186 14.79 1.72 -11.29
C GLY A 186 14.72 3.11 -10.67
N SER A 187 14.52 4.17 -11.45
CA SER A 187 14.36 5.53 -10.93
C SER A 187 12.91 5.89 -10.61
N ASP A 188 11.96 5.20 -11.22
CA ASP A 188 10.52 5.39 -11.05
C ASP A 188 9.80 4.18 -10.46
N GLY A 189 10.57 3.17 -10.05
CA GLY A 189 10.11 1.90 -9.53
C GLY A 189 10.92 0.73 -10.09
N PHE A 190 10.56 -0.48 -9.71
CA PHE A 190 11.23 -1.70 -10.15
C PHE A 190 10.29 -2.90 -10.22
N GLN A 191 10.68 -3.90 -11.01
CA GLN A 191 10.01 -5.19 -11.07
C GLN A 191 10.62 -6.16 -10.05
N ILE A 192 9.77 -6.80 -9.25
CA ILE A 192 10.12 -8.00 -8.48
C ILE A 192 9.85 -9.22 -9.36
N GLN A 193 10.92 -9.82 -9.87
CA GLN A 193 10.86 -10.98 -10.74
C GLN A 193 10.88 -12.29 -9.93
N GLY A 194 9.89 -13.13 -10.19
CA GLY A 194 9.76 -14.46 -9.57
C GLY A 194 8.38 -15.05 -9.79
N ARG A 195 8.18 -16.31 -9.38
CA ARG A 195 6.86 -16.94 -9.44
C ARG A 195 5.98 -16.50 -8.28
N ILE A 196 5.43 -15.30 -8.39
CA ILE A 196 4.71 -14.62 -7.29
C ILE A 196 3.23 -15.00 -7.30
N ASN A 197 2.71 -15.31 -6.10
CA ASN A 197 1.32 -15.64 -5.85
C ASN A 197 0.61 -14.63 -4.94
N GLY A 198 1.38 -13.85 -4.18
CA GLY A 198 0.89 -12.79 -3.31
C GLY A 198 2.02 -11.86 -2.93
N VAL A 199 1.68 -10.60 -2.66
CA VAL A 199 2.60 -9.58 -2.15
C VAL A 199 1.86 -8.71 -1.14
N SER A 200 2.57 -8.21 -0.14
CA SER A 200 2.10 -7.19 0.80
C SER A 200 3.27 -6.28 1.19
N ALA A 201 2.96 -5.10 1.71
CA ALA A 201 3.93 -4.34 2.50
C ALA A 201 4.31 -5.14 3.75
N ALA A 202 5.54 -4.96 4.21
CA ALA A 202 6.04 -5.56 5.44
C ALA A 202 6.34 -4.51 6.53
N GLY A 203 6.39 -3.23 6.18
CA GLY A 203 6.91 -2.18 7.08
C GLY A 203 8.42 -2.33 7.27
N ASP A 204 9.03 -1.64 8.22
CA ASP A 204 10.48 -1.70 8.46
C ASP A 204 10.82 -2.90 9.36
N VAL A 205 11.04 -4.07 8.75
CA VAL A 205 11.29 -5.30 9.51
C VAL A 205 12.73 -5.43 9.97
N ASN A 206 13.63 -4.58 9.46
CA ASN A 206 15.06 -4.67 9.70
C ASN A 206 15.63 -3.46 10.48
N GLY A 207 14.83 -2.42 10.65
CA GLY A 207 15.12 -1.19 11.39
C GLY A 207 16.09 -0.24 10.69
N ASP A 208 16.16 -0.27 9.35
CA ASP A 208 17.01 0.62 8.57
C ASP A 208 16.32 1.92 8.14
N GLY A 209 15.04 2.06 8.45
CA GLY A 209 14.20 3.22 8.18
C GLY A 209 13.58 3.23 6.79
N PHE A 210 13.59 2.10 6.08
CA PHE A 210 12.90 1.90 4.81
C PHE A 210 11.79 0.87 4.98
N ASP A 211 10.64 1.09 4.36
CA ASP A 211 9.60 0.07 4.37
C ASP A 211 10.01 -1.12 3.48
N ASP A 212 9.81 -2.33 4.00
CA ASP A 212 10.14 -3.59 3.37
C ASP A 212 8.89 -4.22 2.72
N LEU A 213 9.10 -5.28 1.95
CA LEU A 213 8.03 -6.02 1.26
C LEU A 213 8.08 -7.50 1.59
N ILE A 214 6.91 -8.14 1.65
CA ILE A 214 6.80 -9.60 1.73
C ILE A 214 6.13 -10.18 0.49
N VAL A 215 6.75 -11.23 -0.06
CA VAL A 215 6.38 -11.84 -1.34
C VAL A 215 6.17 -13.34 -1.15
N ALA A 216 4.96 -13.82 -1.41
CA ALA A 216 4.65 -15.24 -1.49
C ALA A 216 4.97 -15.78 -2.88
N SER A 217 5.75 -16.86 -2.95
CA SER A 217 6.17 -17.49 -4.19
C SER A 217 6.12 -19.02 -4.09
N ASP A 218 5.78 -19.66 -5.20
CA ASP A 218 5.88 -21.11 -5.41
C ASP A 218 7.04 -21.45 -6.35
N ASP A 219 8.02 -20.56 -6.47
CA ASP A 219 9.29 -20.84 -7.14
C ASP A 219 10.18 -21.63 -6.17
N PRO A 220 10.52 -22.90 -6.47
CA PRO A 220 11.60 -23.55 -5.77
C PRO A 220 12.87 -22.85 -6.23
N ALA A 221 13.38 -21.89 -5.45
CA ALA A 221 14.71 -21.33 -5.66
C ALA A 221 15.65 -22.49 -6.04
N SER A 222 16.33 -22.33 -7.18
CA SER A 222 16.93 -23.38 -8.03
C SER A 222 17.97 -24.32 -7.39
N ASN A 223 18.09 -24.31 -6.07
CA ASN A 223 18.99 -25.08 -5.23
C ASN A 223 18.27 -25.88 -4.12
N VAL A 224 16.93 -25.89 -4.06
CA VAL A 224 16.18 -26.73 -3.12
C VAL A 224 15.47 -27.86 -3.87
N THR A 225 15.91 -29.10 -3.65
CA THR A 225 15.19 -30.29 -4.10
C THR A 225 13.96 -30.50 -3.21
N GLY A 226 12.81 -30.02 -3.64
CA GLY A 226 11.53 -30.16 -2.96
C GLY A 226 10.61 -28.99 -3.31
N SER A 227 9.31 -29.25 -3.40
CA SER A 227 8.32 -28.22 -3.69
C SER A 227 7.93 -27.52 -2.39
N TYR A 228 8.54 -26.37 -2.11
CA TYR A 228 8.20 -25.55 -0.95
C TYR A 228 7.41 -24.33 -1.42
N SER A 229 6.30 -24.03 -0.76
CA SER A 229 5.78 -22.67 -0.77
C SER A 229 6.77 -21.81 0.02
N THR A 230 7.22 -20.69 -0.54
CA THR A 230 8.29 -19.87 0.02
C THR A 230 7.82 -18.43 0.13
N ALA A 231 8.08 -17.79 1.27
CA ALA A 231 7.96 -16.34 1.40
C ALA A 231 9.34 -15.72 1.26
N PHE A 232 9.40 -14.53 0.69
CA PHE A 232 10.60 -13.72 0.58
C PHE A 232 10.32 -12.38 1.23
N VAL A 233 11.24 -11.90 2.06
CA VAL A 233 11.26 -10.52 2.54
C VAL A 233 12.28 -9.79 1.69
N VAL A 234 11.88 -8.68 1.08
CA VAL A 234 12.71 -7.81 0.26
C VAL A 234 12.90 -6.52 1.04
N PHE A 235 14.16 -6.14 1.28
CA PHE A 235 14.43 -4.92 2.04
C PHE A 235 14.33 -3.66 1.17
N GLY A 236 13.74 -2.61 1.72
CA GLY A 236 13.76 -1.26 1.17
C GLY A 236 15.17 -0.67 1.18
N ALA A 237 15.41 0.33 0.32
CA ALA A 237 16.71 1.02 0.26
C ALA A 237 16.65 2.33 -0.53
N ALA A 238 17.42 3.34 -0.07
CA ALA A 238 17.61 4.61 -0.78
C ALA A 238 18.30 4.50 -2.15
N SER A 239 19.05 3.42 -2.38
CA SER A 239 19.62 3.20 -3.71
C SER A 239 18.52 2.67 -4.61
N ALA A 240 18.21 3.43 -5.67
CA ALA A 240 17.38 2.98 -6.79
C ALA A 240 17.65 1.50 -7.07
N ALA A 241 16.63 0.67 -6.79
CA ALA A 241 16.72 -0.74 -7.11
C ALA A 241 17.10 -0.84 -8.60
N SER A 242 17.92 -1.85 -8.94
CA SER A 242 17.98 -2.29 -10.33
C SER A 242 16.54 -2.40 -10.84
N ALA A 243 16.26 -1.95 -12.08
CA ALA A 243 14.93 -2.00 -12.69
C ALA A 243 14.25 -3.39 -12.55
N VAL A 244 15.06 -4.43 -12.37
CA VAL A 244 14.61 -5.77 -12.01
C VAL A 244 15.37 -6.25 -10.76
N LEU A 245 14.62 -6.71 -9.77
CA LEU A 245 15.05 -7.49 -8.62
C LEU A 245 14.64 -8.96 -8.80
N ASN A 246 15.58 -9.90 -8.75
CA ASN A 246 15.24 -11.33 -8.75
C ASN A 246 15.23 -11.87 -7.32
N LEU A 247 14.15 -12.56 -6.93
CA LEU A 247 14.03 -13.13 -5.59
C LEU A 247 15.12 -14.16 -5.23
N VAL A 248 15.76 -14.77 -6.23
CA VAL A 248 16.86 -15.72 -6.03
C VAL A 248 18.20 -15.06 -5.70
N ASP A 249 18.32 -13.75 -5.93
CA ASP A 249 19.53 -12.96 -5.69
C ASP A 249 19.55 -12.34 -4.27
N LEU A 250 18.55 -12.66 -3.44
CA LEU A 250 18.50 -12.22 -2.04
C LEU A 250 19.58 -12.91 -1.21
N ASP A 251 20.41 -12.13 -0.52
CA ASP A 251 21.64 -12.60 0.13
C ASP A 251 21.74 -12.27 1.63
N GLY A 252 20.69 -11.69 2.21
CA GLY A 252 20.64 -11.24 3.60
C GLY A 252 20.98 -9.77 3.79
N SER A 253 21.54 -9.09 2.79
CA SER A 253 21.75 -7.63 2.81
C SER A 253 20.65 -6.84 2.08
N ASN A 254 19.92 -7.50 1.18
CA ASN A 254 18.84 -6.94 0.38
C ASN A 254 17.50 -7.69 0.59
N GLY A 255 17.45 -8.55 1.61
CA GLY A 255 16.31 -9.40 1.93
C GLY A 255 16.71 -10.85 2.19
N PHE A 256 15.73 -11.68 2.53
CA PHE A 256 15.93 -13.08 2.86
C PHE A 256 14.72 -13.95 2.48
N ARG A 257 14.92 -15.28 2.50
CA ARG A 257 13.86 -16.26 2.23
C ARG A 257 13.40 -16.94 3.52
N ILE A 258 12.10 -17.20 3.60
CA ILE A 258 11.43 -18.01 4.61
C ILE A 258 10.86 -19.23 3.90
N ASN A 259 11.50 -20.37 4.09
CA ASN A 259 11.02 -21.62 3.50
C ASN A 259 9.82 -22.13 4.30
N GLY A 260 8.73 -22.48 3.63
CA GLY A 260 7.67 -23.28 4.23
C GLY A 260 8.12 -24.70 4.54
N GLU A 261 7.21 -25.51 5.06
CA GLU A 261 7.46 -26.93 5.32
C GLU A 261 7.37 -27.77 4.02
N PRO A 262 8.05 -28.93 3.94
CA PRO A 262 7.94 -29.80 2.77
C PRO A 262 6.52 -30.36 2.63
N VAL A 263 5.81 -30.00 1.56
CA VAL A 263 4.50 -30.61 1.27
C VAL A 263 4.64 -31.94 0.53
N HIS A 264 3.91 -32.97 0.99
CA HIS A 264 3.77 -34.23 0.29
C HIS A 264 2.61 -34.16 -0.72
N PHE A 265 2.92 -33.77 -1.95
CA PHE A 265 2.09 -33.87 -3.17
C PHE A 265 0.82 -32.98 -3.30
N HIS A 266 0.77 -32.31 -4.46
CA HIS A 266 -0.37 -31.74 -5.24
C HIS A 266 -1.27 -30.62 -4.70
N ASP A 267 -1.35 -30.35 -3.40
CA ASP A 267 -2.19 -29.24 -2.90
C ASP A 267 -1.35 -27.96 -2.69
N TYR A 268 -0.92 -27.34 -3.79
CA TYR A 268 -0.28 -26.02 -3.77
C TYR A 268 -1.33 -24.95 -3.48
N LEU A 269 -1.60 -24.71 -2.21
CA LEU A 269 -2.23 -23.47 -1.81
C LEU A 269 -1.12 -22.41 -1.61
N PRO A 270 -1.24 -21.23 -2.22
CA PRO A 270 -0.24 -20.18 -2.05
C PRO A 270 -0.20 -19.70 -0.60
N LEU A 271 0.98 -19.30 -0.12
CA LEU A 271 1.08 -18.62 1.17
C LEU A 271 0.26 -17.33 1.13
N ALA A 272 -0.44 -17.06 2.22
CA ALA A 272 -0.92 -15.72 2.52
C ALA A 272 0.17 -15.01 3.32
N VAL A 273 0.49 -13.77 2.95
CA VAL A 273 1.51 -12.97 3.62
C VAL A 273 0.93 -11.59 3.91
N ASP A 274 1.24 -11.04 5.08
CA ASP A 274 0.86 -9.69 5.47
C ASP A 274 1.77 -9.15 6.57
N ALA A 275 1.79 -7.82 6.74
CA ALA A 275 2.37 -7.18 7.91
C ALA A 275 1.43 -7.32 9.11
N ALA A 276 2.02 -7.42 10.31
CA ALA A 276 1.28 -7.45 11.57
C ALA A 276 1.45 -6.14 12.38
N GLY A 277 2.33 -5.25 11.92
CA GLY A 277 2.88 -4.17 12.75
C GLY A 277 3.76 -4.72 13.86
N ASP A 278 4.23 -3.87 14.77
CA ASP A 278 4.93 -4.30 15.99
C ASP A 278 3.95 -4.94 17.01
N LEU A 279 3.95 -6.28 17.11
CA LEU A 279 3.08 -7.02 18.02
C LEU A 279 3.67 -7.24 19.41
N ASP A 280 4.99 -7.12 19.57
CA ASP A 280 5.68 -7.46 20.81
C ASP A 280 6.33 -6.25 21.53
N GLY A 281 6.33 -5.09 20.89
CA GLY A 281 6.77 -3.80 21.41
C GLY A 281 8.27 -3.59 21.29
N ASP A 282 8.94 -4.19 20.30
CA ASP A 282 10.38 -4.04 20.07
C ASP A 282 10.75 -2.99 19.01
N ASP A 283 9.75 -2.25 18.51
CA ASP A 283 9.83 -1.22 17.48
C ASP A 283 10.19 -1.73 16.07
N PHE A 284 10.10 -3.04 15.80
CA PHE A 284 10.21 -3.63 14.45
C PHE A 284 8.86 -4.19 14.00
N ASP A 285 8.57 -4.12 12.70
CA ASP A 285 7.33 -4.68 12.17
C ASP A 285 7.38 -6.22 12.12
N ASP A 286 6.34 -6.87 12.65
CA ASP A 286 6.18 -8.32 12.59
C ASP A 286 5.48 -8.76 11.30
N LEU A 287 5.70 -10.04 10.96
CA LEU A 287 5.14 -10.67 9.76
C LEU A 287 4.13 -11.77 10.12
N VAL A 288 3.02 -11.83 9.39
CA VAL A 288 2.09 -12.96 9.42
C VAL A 288 2.19 -13.76 8.13
N ILE A 289 2.43 -15.07 8.26
CA ILE A 289 2.48 -15.99 7.13
C ILE A 289 1.49 -17.12 7.37
N GLY A 290 0.45 -17.19 6.54
CA GLY A 290 -0.50 -18.29 6.50
C GLY A 290 -0.05 -19.36 5.52
N ASP A 291 0.12 -20.59 6.01
CA ASP A 291 0.34 -21.78 5.17
C ASP A 291 -0.90 -22.70 5.22
N PRO A 292 -1.89 -22.49 4.33
CA PRO A 292 -3.11 -23.28 4.31
C PRO A 292 -2.89 -24.73 3.81
N GLY A 293 -1.74 -25.04 3.22
CA GLY A 293 -1.38 -26.40 2.78
C GLY A 293 -0.80 -27.26 3.91
N MET A 294 -0.52 -26.67 5.07
CA MET A 294 0.11 -27.37 6.19
C MET A 294 -0.91 -28.24 6.96
N ASP A 295 -0.64 -29.55 7.07
CA ASP A 295 -1.23 -30.39 8.11
C ASP A 295 -0.27 -30.48 9.32
N PRO A 296 -0.56 -29.75 10.42
CA PRO A 296 0.31 -29.73 11.60
C PRO A 296 0.41 -31.08 12.32
N ASN A 297 -0.44 -32.06 11.96
CA ASN A 297 -0.46 -33.38 12.58
C ASN A 297 0.23 -34.46 11.73
N GLY A 298 0.75 -34.13 10.55
CA GLY A 298 1.39 -35.09 9.64
C GLY A 298 0.50 -36.28 9.26
N ARG A 299 -0.82 -36.12 9.34
CA ARG A 299 -1.79 -37.16 8.97
C ARG A 299 -2.05 -37.04 7.48
N ASN A 300 -1.07 -37.51 6.70
CA ASN A 300 -1.38 -38.12 5.41
C ASN A 300 -2.41 -39.24 5.66
N SER A 301 -3.70 -38.92 5.52
CA SER A 301 -4.71 -39.94 5.26
C SER A 301 -4.42 -40.48 3.88
N GLY A 302 -3.65 -41.57 3.84
CA GLY A 302 -3.60 -42.40 2.66
C GLY A 302 -5.02 -42.80 2.26
N SER A 303 -5.38 -42.49 1.03
CA SER A 303 -6.34 -43.24 0.22
C SER A 303 -6.11 -42.92 -1.24
#